data_AF-A0A1H2VW65-F1
#
_entry.id   AF-A0A1H2VW65-F1
#
_cell.length_a   1.000
_cell.length_b   1.000
_cell.length_c   1.000
_cell.angle_alpha   90.00
_cell.angle_beta   90.00
_cell.angle_gamma   90.00
#
_symmetry.space_group_name_H-M   'P 1'
#
loop_
_entity.id
_entity.type
_entity.pdbx_description
1 polymer ?
#
loop_
_entity_poly.entity_id
_entity_poly.type
_entity_poly.pdbx_seq_one_letter_code
_entity_poly.pdbx_strand_id
1 'polypeptide(L)' 'MMRKCVGDTVKHPERDESGQVVGIITNPACLLRTLVIEWDSGETEEWSEIEFGPLQD' A
#
# COMPACT_ATOMS: atom_id res chain seq x y z
N MET A 1 1.62 -11.26 11.82
CA MET A 1 2.28 -10.19 11.03
C MET A 1 2.24 -10.54 9.54
N MET A 2 1.18 -10.12 8.83
CA MET A 2 1.01 -10.40 7.41
C MET A 2 1.53 -9.21 6.60
N ARG A 3 2.56 -9.45 5.79
CA ARG A 3 3.13 -8.44 4.89
C ARG A 3 2.15 -8.12 3.76
N LYS A 4 2.04 -6.86 3.38
CA LYS A 4 1.30 -6.49 2.16
C LYS A 4 2.00 -7.03 0.91
N CYS A 5 1.21 -7.59 0.02
CA CYS A 5 1.64 -8.20 -1.23
C CYS A 5 0.93 -7.55 -2.42
N VAL A 6 1.52 -7.69 -3.61
CA VAL A 6 0.84 -7.32 -4.86
C VAL A 6 -0.44 -8.15 -4.98
N GLY A 7 -1.55 -7.48 -5.29
CA GLY A 7 -2.89 -8.03 -5.32
C GLY A 7 -3.71 -7.77 -4.05
N ASP A 8 -3.09 -7.36 -2.94
CA ASP A 8 -3.82 -7.05 -1.72
C ASP A 8 -4.69 -5.80 -1.89
N THR A 9 -5.91 -5.86 -1.38
CA THR A 9 -6.76 -4.68 -1.23
C THR A 9 -6.34 -3.88 0.01
N VAL A 10 -6.34 -2.56 -0.14
CA VAL A 10 -6.09 -1.58 0.91
C VAL A 10 -7.19 -0.53 0.88
N LYS A 11 -7.42 0.12 2.03
CA LYS A 11 -8.27 1.32 2.10
C LYS A 11 -7.38 2.54 2.20
N HIS A 12 -7.74 3.60 1.50
CA HIS A 12 -7.08 4.89 1.62
C HIS A 12 -7.27 5.41 3.05
N PRO A 13 -6.21 5.91 3.73
CA PRO A 13 -6.31 6.35 5.12
C PRO A 13 -7.17 7.61 5.31
N GLU A 14 -7.19 8.49 4.31
CA GLU A 14 -7.91 9.78 4.36
C GLU A 14 -9.20 9.84 3.51
N ARG A 15 -9.42 8.89 2.61
CA ARG A 15 -10.56 8.84 1.67
C ARG A 15 -11.31 7.54 1.94
N ASP A 16 -12.65 7.53 1.88
CA ASP A 16 -13.40 6.27 1.94
C ASP A 16 -13.37 5.57 0.57
N GLU A 17 -12.16 5.20 0.17
CA GLU A 17 -11.84 4.63 -1.12
C GLU A 17 -10.98 3.38 -0.91
N SER A 18 -11.21 2.38 -1.77
CA SER A 18 -10.40 1.17 -1.79
C SER A 18 -9.45 1.22 -2.98
N GLY A 19 -8.34 0.49 -2.85
CA GLY A 19 -7.38 0.34 -3.91
C GLY A 19 -6.69 -1.01 -3.82
N GLN A 20 -5.97 -1.36 -4.88
CA GLN A 20 -5.23 -2.60 -4.97
C GLN A 20 -3.74 -2.31 -5.08
N VAL A 21 -2.94 -3.03 -4.31
CA VAL A 21 -1.48 -2.96 -4.43
C VAL A 21 -1.08 -3.60 -5.75
N VAL A 22 -0.64 -2.79 -6.71
CA VAL A 22 -0.19 -3.25 -8.04
C VAL A 22 1.32 -3.42 -8.12
N GLY A 23 2.07 -2.84 -7.17
CA GLY A 23 3.53 -2.94 -7.13
C GLY A 23 4.10 -2.70 -5.74
N ILE A 24 5.32 -3.18 -5.51
CA ILE A 24 6.04 -2.93 -4.27
C ILE A 24 7.49 -2.61 -4.58
N ILE A 25 7.91 -1.41 -4.21
CA ILE A 25 9.26 -0.91 -4.38
C ILE A 25 9.93 -0.94 -3.01
N THR A 26 11.11 -1.54 -2.92
CA THR A 26 11.86 -1.55 -1.66
C THR A 26 13.04 -0.60 -1.80
N ASN A 27 13.10 0.43 -0.95
CA ASN A 27 14.25 1.33 -0.94
C ASN A 27 15.43 0.64 -0.24
N PRO A 28 16.55 0.37 -0.95
CA PRO A 28 17.69 -0.34 -0.37
C PRO A 28 18.40 0.45 0.74
N ALA A 29 18.21 1.77 0.84
CA ALA A 29 18.87 2.61 1.83
C ALA A 29 18.20 2.58 3.22
N CYS A 30 16.89 2.40 3.28
CA CYS A 30 16.11 2.46 4.54
C CYS A 30 15.26 1.21 4.80
N LEU A 31 15.32 0.20 3.91
CA LEU A 31 14.54 -1.04 3.97
C LEU A 31 13.02 -0.84 4.02
N LEU A 32 12.55 0.39 3.79
CA LEU A 32 11.14 0.73 3.73
C LEU A 32 10.55 0.22 2.41
N ARG A 33 9.37 -0.39 2.51
CA ARG A 33 8.58 -0.83 1.37
C ARG A 33 7.60 0.28 1.02
N THR A 34 7.64 0.72 -0.22
CA THR A 34 6.66 1.59 -0.84
C THR A 34 5.71 0.72 -1.65
N LEU A 35 4.42 0.82 -1.37
CA LEU A 35 3.34 0.18 -2.11
C LEU A 35 2.92 1.12 -3.23
N VAL A 36 2.85 0.60 -4.45
CA VAL A 36 2.20 1.25 -5.58
C VAL A 36 0.77 0.75 -5.60
N ILE A 37 -0.20 1.65 -5.43
CA ILE A 37 -1.61 1.33 -5.29
C ILE A 37 -2.37 1.96 -6.45
N GLU A 38 -3.22 1.16 -7.09
CA GLU A 38 -4.22 1.65 -8.03
C GLU A 38 -5.55 1.75 -7.29
N TRP A 39 -6.09 2.96 -7.18
CA TRP A 39 -7.35 3.23 -6.50
C TRP A 39 -8.55 3.02 -7.42
N ASP A 40 -9.74 2.79 -6.85
CA ASP A 40 -11.00 2.62 -7.62
C ASP A 40 -11.34 3.84 -8.50
N SER A 41 -10.86 5.04 -8.15
CA SER A 41 -10.95 6.25 -8.99
C SER A 41 -10.12 6.17 -10.28
N GLY A 42 -9.20 5.21 -10.39
CA GLY A 42 -8.25 5.06 -11.50
C GLY A 42 -6.94 5.83 -11.30
N GLU A 43 -6.74 6.46 -10.14
CA GLU A 43 -5.49 7.11 -9.78
C GLU A 43 -4.47 6.07 -9.29
N THR A 44 -3.19 6.23 -9.66
CA THR A 44 -2.11 5.40 -9.13
C THR A 44 -1.22 6.24 -8.21
N GLU A 45 -1.00 5.78 -6.99
CA GLU A 45 -0.20 6.49 -6.00
C GLU A 45 0.81 5.58 -5.30
N GLU A 46 1.91 6.19 -4.86
CA GLU A 46 2.96 5.53 -4.10
C GLU A 46 2.85 5.89 -2.62
N TRP A 47 2.65 4.88 -1.79
CA TRP A 47 2.44 5.05 -0.36
C TRP A 47 3.37 4.16 0.44
N SER A 48 3.83 4.63 1.60
CA SER A 48 4.69 3.80 2.45
C SER A 48 3.86 2.70 3.11
N GLU A 49 4.38 1.46 3.16
CA GLU A 49 3.69 0.32 3.79
C GLU A 49 3.25 0.62 5.22
N ILE A 50 4.03 1.42 5.94
CA ILE A 50 3.75 1.82 7.32
C ILE A 50 2.48 2.67 7.48
N GLU A 51 2.06 3.38 6.44
CA GLU A 51 0.86 4.26 6.44
C GLU A 51 -0.43 3.45 6.50
N PHE A 52 -0.39 2.21 5.99
CA PHE A 52 -1.51 1.27 6.08
C PHE A 52 -1.47 0.43 7.36
N GLY A 53 -0.51 0.73 8.24
CA GLY A 53 -0.32 0.11 9.54
C GLY A 53 0.10 -1.37 9.49
N PRO A 54 0.42 -1.97 10.64
CA PRO A 54 0.26 -3.41 10.80
C PRO A 54 -1.24 -3.71 10.69
N LEU A 55 -1.66 -4.43 9.65
CA LEU A 55 -2.99 -5.04 9.64
C LEU A 55 -3.14 -5.88 10.92
N GLN A 56 -4.19 -5.63 11.70
CA GLN A 56 -4.55 -6.24 12.99
C GLN A 56 -3.88 -7.58 13.37
N ASP A 57 -3.32 -7.58 14.59
CA ASP A 57 -2.81 -8.66 15.46
C ASP A 57 -2.36 -10.00 14.82
#